data_AF-A0A377B3S5-F1
#
_entry.id   AF-A0A377B3S5-F1
#
_cell.length_a   1.000
_cell.length_b   1.000
_cell.length_c   1.000
_cell.angle_alpha   90.00
_cell.angle_beta   90.00
_cell.angle_gamma   90.00
#
_symmetry.space_group_name_H-M   'P 1'
#
loop_
_entity.id
_entity.type
_entity.pdbx_description
1 polymer ?
#
loop_
_entity_poly.entity_id
_entity_poly.type
_entity_poly.pdbx_seq_one_letter_code
_entity_poly.pdbx_strand_id
1 'polypeptide(L)'
;MRDRIDISLLKEKGVIAPGEYFVSVAVNNNKISNGQKINWQKKGDKTIPCINDSLVDKFGLKPDIRQSLPQIDRCIDFSSRPEMLFNFDQANQQLNISIPQAWLAWPQKTGLPPLTWKEGVAGVLMDYNLFASSYRPQDGSSSTNLNAYGTAGINAGAWRLRSDYQLNKTDSEDNHDQSGGISRTYLFRPLPQLGSKLTLGETDFSSNIFDGFSYTGAALASDDRMLPWELRGYAPQISGIAQTNATVTISQSGRVIYQKKSPARPVYY
;
A
#
# COMPACT_ATOMS: atom_id res chain seq x y z
N MET A 1 22.92 -10.77 -53.01
CA MET A 1 22.02 -11.62 -52.21
C MET A 1 20.97 -10.73 -51.58
N ARG A 2 19.70 -10.88 -51.94
CA ARG A 2 18.58 -10.28 -51.21
C ARG A 2 18.09 -11.35 -50.25
N ASP A 3 18.45 -11.25 -48.97
CA ASP A 3 17.84 -12.08 -47.93
C ASP A 3 16.33 -11.77 -47.91
N ARG A 4 15.54 -12.75 -48.35
CA ARG A 4 14.09 -12.67 -48.29
C ARG A 4 13.70 -12.80 -46.83
N ILE A 5 13.35 -11.67 -46.22
CA ILE A 5 12.69 -11.63 -44.91
C ILE A 5 11.41 -12.46 -45.02
N ASP A 6 11.32 -13.52 -44.22
CA ASP A 6 10.16 -14.41 -44.20
C ASP A 6 9.00 -13.75 -43.43
N ILE A 7 8.11 -13.11 -44.18
CA ILE A 7 6.91 -12.45 -43.67
C ILE A 7 5.69 -13.38 -43.59
N SER A 8 5.85 -14.68 -43.88
CA SER A 8 4.74 -15.65 -43.83
C SER A 8 4.12 -15.75 -42.44
N LEU A 9 4.95 -15.63 -41.39
CA LEU A 9 4.54 -15.65 -39.98
C LEU A 9 3.68 -14.44 -39.55
N LEU A 10 3.70 -13.33 -40.30
CA LEU A 10 2.92 -12.12 -40.02
C LEU A 10 1.56 -12.09 -40.73
N LYS A 11 1.30 -13.05 -41.63
CA LYS A 11 0.04 -13.12 -42.40
C LYS A 11 -1.11 -13.77 -41.64
N GLU A 12 -0.82 -14.60 -40.65
CA GLU A 12 -1.85 -15.27 -39.85
C GLU A 12 -2.27 -14.41 -38.65
N LYS A 13 -3.58 -14.19 -38.50
CA LYS A 13 -4.12 -13.47 -37.34
C LYS A 13 -3.82 -14.25 -36.07
N GLY A 14 -3.02 -13.67 -35.17
CA GLY A 14 -2.76 -14.21 -33.83
C GLY A 14 -1.50 -15.09 -33.71
N VAL A 15 -0.69 -15.22 -34.76
CA VAL A 15 0.59 -15.94 -34.68
C VAL A 15 1.68 -15.04 -34.10
N ILE A 16 2.19 -15.43 -32.93
CA ILE A 16 3.28 -14.73 -32.24
C ILE A 16 4.59 -15.35 -32.69
N ALA A 17 5.48 -14.56 -33.28
CA ALA A 17 6.82 -15.02 -33.64
C ALA A 17 7.63 -15.34 -32.37
N PRO A 18 8.39 -16.45 -32.34
CA PRO A 18 9.30 -16.74 -31.22
C PRO A 18 10.32 -15.61 -31.00
N GLY A 19 10.64 -15.32 -29.75
CA GLY A 19 11.59 -14.27 -29.39
C GLY A 19 11.29 -13.60 -28.05
N GLU A 20 12.14 -12.64 -27.68
CA GLU A 20 11.97 -11.89 -26.44
C GLU A 20 11.10 -10.66 -26.65
N TYR A 21 10.07 -10.52 -25.82
CA TYR A 21 9.21 -9.34 -25.80
C TYR A 21 9.19 -8.73 -24.40
N PHE A 22 9.23 -7.41 -24.35
CA PHE A 22 9.02 -6.67 -23.12
C PHE A 22 7.53 -6.42 -22.96
N VAL A 23 6.91 -7.01 -21.93
CA VAL A 23 5.47 -6.97 -21.75
C VAL A 23 5.07 -6.61 -20.34
N SER A 24 3.92 -5.98 -20.20
CA SER A 24 3.20 -5.97 -18.93
C SER A 24 2.46 -7.29 -18.73
N VAL A 25 2.21 -7.69 -17.48
CA VAL A 25 1.56 -8.96 -17.14
C VAL A 25 0.34 -8.69 -16.29
N ALA A 26 -0.80 -9.24 -16.70
CA ALA A 26 -2.05 -9.16 -15.98
C ALA A 26 -2.63 -10.56 -15.73
N VAL A 27 -3.13 -10.81 -14.51
CA VAL A 27 -3.80 -12.05 -14.12
C VAL A 27 -5.24 -11.71 -13.78
N ASN A 28 -6.22 -12.34 -14.45
CA ASN A 28 -7.65 -12.07 -14.27
C ASN A 28 -7.99 -10.56 -14.28
N ASN A 29 -7.42 -9.83 -15.25
CA ASN A 29 -7.51 -8.37 -15.44
C ASN A 29 -6.78 -7.50 -14.39
N ASN A 30 -6.12 -8.09 -13.39
CA ASN A 30 -5.27 -7.35 -12.45
C ASN A 30 -3.83 -7.29 -12.94
N LYS A 31 -3.31 -6.09 -13.12
CA LYS A 31 -1.92 -5.88 -13.55
C LYS A 31 -0.95 -6.19 -12.40
N ILE A 32 -0.20 -7.29 -12.52
CA ILE A 32 0.78 -7.75 -11.52
C ILE A 32 2.21 -7.29 -11.83
N SER A 33 2.47 -6.91 -13.09
CA SER A 33 3.78 -6.40 -13.53
C SER A 33 3.62 -5.34 -14.62
N ASN A 34 4.37 -4.24 -14.49
CA ASN A 34 4.38 -3.15 -15.47
C ASN A 34 5.38 -3.36 -16.62
N GLY A 35 6.27 -4.35 -16.53
CA GLY A 35 7.28 -4.58 -17.55
C GLY A 35 8.20 -5.72 -17.19
N GLN A 36 8.24 -6.74 -18.06
CA GLN A 36 9.06 -7.92 -17.89
C GLN A 36 9.47 -8.46 -19.26
N LYS A 37 10.75 -8.83 -19.40
CA LYS A 37 11.21 -9.54 -20.58
C LYS A 37 10.78 -11.00 -20.45
N ILE A 38 9.98 -11.46 -21.40
CA ILE A 38 9.51 -12.84 -21.48
C ILE A 38 9.92 -13.37 -22.85
N ASN A 39 10.43 -14.61 -22.88
CA ASN A 39 10.82 -15.28 -24.11
C ASN A 39 9.69 -16.19 -24.60
N TRP A 40 9.22 -16.00 -25.83
CA TRP A 40 8.23 -16.83 -26.48
C TRP A 40 8.93 -17.93 -27.27
N GLN A 41 8.60 -19.18 -26.96
CA GLN A 41 9.24 -20.35 -27.53
C GLN A 41 8.23 -21.16 -28.34
N LYS A 42 8.68 -21.71 -29.47
CA LYS A 42 7.85 -22.62 -30.28
C LYS A 42 7.82 -24.00 -29.63
N LYS A 43 6.63 -24.47 -29.24
CA LYS A 43 6.37 -25.82 -28.73
C LYS A 43 5.32 -26.47 -29.65
N GLY A 44 5.79 -27.28 -30.59
CA GLY A 44 4.95 -27.79 -31.69
C GLY A 44 4.49 -26.67 -32.62
N ASP A 45 3.18 -26.59 -32.86
CA ASP A 45 2.58 -25.55 -33.72
C ASP A 45 2.19 -24.27 -32.97
N LYS A 46 2.42 -24.21 -31.66
CA LYS A 46 2.09 -23.06 -30.82
C LYS A 46 3.34 -22.35 -30.30
N THR A 47 3.25 -21.04 -30.17
CA THR A 47 4.25 -20.23 -29.47
C THR A 47 3.76 -19.94 -28.06
N ILE A 48 4.51 -20.36 -27.05
CA ILE A 48 4.14 -20.19 -25.63
C ILE A 48 5.13 -19.28 -24.90
N PRO A 49 4.68 -18.48 -23.92
CA PRO A 49 5.58 -17.70 -23.09
C PRO A 49 6.33 -18.59 -22.10
N CYS A 50 7.65 -18.46 -22.03
CA CYS A 50 8.47 -19.02 -20.96
C CYS A 50 8.35 -18.13 -19.72
N ILE A 51 7.54 -18.56 -18.76
CA ILE A 51 7.30 -17.84 -17.51
C ILE A 51 8.18 -18.46 -16.44
N ASN A 52 9.03 -17.66 -15.82
CA ASN A 52 9.93 -18.13 -14.78
C ASN A 52 9.22 -18.27 -13.43
N ASP A 53 9.86 -18.99 -12.52
CA ASP A 53 9.38 -19.29 -11.17
C ASP A 53 8.95 -18.02 -10.40
N SER A 54 9.79 -16.98 -10.43
CA SER A 54 9.55 -15.70 -9.75
C SER A 54 8.33 -14.91 -10.25
N LEU A 55 7.93 -15.10 -11.51
CA LEU A 55 6.73 -14.49 -12.08
C LEU A 55 5.49 -15.28 -11.68
N VAL A 56 5.57 -16.61 -11.66
CA VAL A 56 4.45 -17.47 -11.25
C VAL A 56 4.05 -17.24 -9.80
N ASP A 57 5.00 -16.97 -8.91
CA ASP A 57 4.70 -16.65 -7.50
C ASP A 57 3.80 -15.41 -7.37
N LYS A 58 3.87 -14.48 -8.32
CA LYS A 58 3.04 -13.28 -8.34
C LYS A 58 1.62 -13.54 -8.85
N PHE A 59 1.32 -14.73 -9.37
CA PHE A 59 -0.03 -15.08 -9.83
C PHE A 59 -0.99 -15.25 -8.64
N GLY A 60 -0.47 -15.53 -7.44
CA GLY A 60 -1.28 -15.77 -6.25
C GLY A 60 -1.99 -17.13 -6.29
N LEU A 61 -1.34 -18.14 -6.87
CA LEU A 61 -1.81 -19.53 -6.88
C LEU A 61 -1.82 -20.11 -5.45
N LYS A 62 -2.72 -21.06 -5.20
CA LYS A 62 -2.68 -21.86 -3.98
C LYS A 62 -1.40 -22.72 -3.92
N PRO A 63 -0.86 -23.01 -2.72
CA PRO A 63 0.39 -23.77 -2.58
C PRO A 63 0.38 -25.13 -3.26
N ASP A 64 -0.73 -25.88 -3.15
CA ASP A 64 -0.94 -27.19 -3.78
C ASP A 64 -0.90 -27.09 -5.32
N ILE A 65 -1.56 -26.08 -5.88
CA ILE A 65 -1.54 -25.83 -7.33
C ILE A 65 -0.14 -25.44 -7.78
N ARG A 66 0.52 -24.53 -7.05
CA ARG A 66 1.87 -24.06 -7.38
C ARG A 66 2.89 -25.19 -7.37
N GLN A 67 2.82 -26.09 -6.39
CA GLN A 67 3.71 -27.27 -6.29
C GLN A 67 3.45 -28.30 -7.39
N SER A 68 2.23 -28.35 -7.95
CA SER A 68 1.89 -29.24 -9.06
C SER A 68 2.44 -28.80 -10.42
N LEU A 69 3.04 -27.60 -10.51
CA LEU A 69 3.61 -27.05 -11.74
C LEU A 69 5.12 -27.31 -11.77
N PRO A 70 5.62 -28.22 -12.62
CA PRO A 70 7.05 -28.50 -12.69
C PRO A 70 7.80 -27.38 -13.42
N GLN A 71 9.06 -27.19 -13.04
CA GLN A 71 9.98 -26.31 -13.76
C GLN A 71 10.81 -27.13 -14.74
N ILE A 72 10.75 -26.76 -16.03
CA ILE A 72 11.52 -27.38 -17.11
C ILE A 72 12.31 -26.27 -17.80
N ASP A 73 13.63 -26.40 -17.87
CA ASP A 73 14.52 -25.42 -18.51
C ASP A 73 14.31 -23.96 -18.07
N ARG A 74 14.10 -23.74 -16.76
CA ARG A 74 13.80 -22.43 -16.11
C ARG A 74 12.45 -21.82 -16.46
N CYS A 75 11.62 -22.50 -17.24
CA CYS A 75 10.24 -22.15 -17.50
C CYS A 75 9.31 -23.04 -16.66
N ILE A 76 8.21 -22.48 -16.16
CA ILE A 76 7.16 -23.27 -15.52
C ILE A 76 6.29 -23.90 -16.59
N ASP A 77 6.06 -25.22 -16.50
CA ASP A 77 5.19 -25.93 -17.43
C ASP A 77 3.74 -25.93 -16.92
N PHE A 78 2.86 -25.29 -17.70
CA PHE A 78 1.42 -25.22 -17.42
C PHE A 78 0.63 -26.32 -18.15
N SER A 79 1.30 -27.26 -18.83
CA SER A 79 0.63 -28.30 -19.63
C SER A 79 -0.30 -29.20 -18.79
N SER A 80 -0.03 -29.36 -17.48
CA SER A 80 -0.88 -30.09 -16.54
C SER A 80 -2.18 -29.36 -16.15
N ARG A 81 -2.30 -28.08 -16.51
CA ARG A 81 -3.41 -27.17 -16.15
C ARG A 81 -3.87 -26.37 -17.37
N PRO A 82 -4.44 -27.02 -18.40
CA PRO A 82 -4.84 -26.36 -19.66
C PRO A 82 -5.90 -25.26 -19.48
N GLU A 83 -6.58 -25.22 -18.34
CA GLU A 83 -7.55 -24.19 -17.98
C GLU A 83 -6.89 -22.83 -17.64
N MET A 84 -5.56 -22.79 -17.43
CA MET A 84 -4.82 -21.52 -17.40
C MET A 84 -4.55 -21.04 -18.83
N LEU A 85 -5.19 -19.95 -19.22
CA LEU A 85 -5.07 -19.41 -20.58
C LEU A 85 -4.08 -18.23 -20.60
N PHE A 86 -3.20 -18.22 -21.59
CA PHE A 86 -2.22 -17.18 -21.81
C PHE A 86 -2.50 -16.51 -23.15
N ASN A 87 -2.93 -15.26 -23.12
CA ASN A 87 -3.23 -14.46 -24.30
C ASN A 87 -2.28 -13.26 -24.36
N PHE A 88 -1.41 -13.22 -25.36
CA PHE A 88 -0.53 -12.08 -25.56
C PHE A 88 -1.17 -11.07 -26.51
N ASP A 89 -1.55 -9.92 -25.96
CA ASP A 89 -1.95 -8.76 -26.73
C ASP A 89 -0.69 -8.00 -27.19
N GLN A 90 -0.28 -8.28 -28.43
CA GLN A 90 0.91 -7.69 -29.03
C GLN A 90 0.77 -6.18 -29.25
N ALA A 91 -0.44 -5.69 -29.53
CA ALA A 91 -0.67 -4.26 -29.78
C ALA A 91 -0.46 -3.43 -28.51
N ASN A 92 -0.92 -3.95 -27.37
CA ASN A 92 -0.77 -3.32 -26.06
C ASN A 92 0.47 -3.78 -25.28
N GLN A 93 1.29 -4.68 -25.84
CA GLN A 93 2.42 -5.33 -25.17
C GLN A 93 2.03 -5.88 -23.78
N GLN A 94 0.91 -6.62 -23.73
CA GLN A 94 0.35 -7.12 -22.47
C GLN A 94 0.07 -8.62 -22.56
N LEU A 95 0.66 -9.38 -21.64
CA LEU A 95 0.32 -10.78 -21.41
C LEU A 95 -0.86 -10.87 -20.44
N ASN A 96 -2.01 -11.27 -20.96
CA ASN A 96 -3.22 -11.54 -20.19
C ASN A 96 -3.27 -13.01 -19.81
N ILE A 97 -3.37 -13.30 -18.52
CA ILE A 97 -3.40 -14.64 -17.97
C ILE A 97 -4.75 -14.85 -17.28
N SER A 98 -5.52 -15.83 -17.75
CA SER A 98 -6.79 -16.20 -17.15
C SER A 98 -6.61 -17.47 -16.33
N ILE A 99 -6.87 -17.39 -15.03
CA ILE A 99 -6.69 -18.50 -14.07
C ILE A 99 -8.04 -18.77 -13.39
N PRO A 100 -8.52 -20.03 -13.34
CA PRO A 100 -9.69 -20.40 -12.59
C PRO A 100 -9.63 -19.93 -11.12
N GLN A 101 -10.69 -19.28 -10.64
CA GLN A 101 -10.72 -18.71 -9.29
C GLN A 101 -10.49 -19.77 -8.19
N ALA A 102 -10.87 -21.04 -8.44
CA ALA A 102 -10.65 -22.15 -7.53
C ALA A 102 -9.16 -22.43 -7.22
N TRP A 103 -8.24 -21.97 -8.09
CA TRP A 103 -6.80 -22.19 -7.97
C TRP A 103 -6.04 -21.01 -7.38
N LEU A 104 -6.71 -19.89 -7.15
CA LEU A 104 -6.14 -18.71 -6.52
C LEU A 104 -6.30 -18.80 -5.01
N ALA A 105 -5.24 -18.41 -4.28
CA ALA A 105 -5.27 -18.34 -2.81
C ALA A 105 -6.12 -17.17 -2.30
N TRP A 106 -6.26 -16.11 -3.11
CA TRP A 106 -7.11 -14.96 -2.81
C TRP A 106 -8.10 -14.68 -3.94
N PRO A 107 -9.39 -14.44 -3.64
CA PRO A 107 -10.35 -13.99 -4.64
C PRO A 107 -9.95 -12.60 -5.14
N GLN A 108 -9.49 -12.55 -6.39
CA GLN A 108 -8.85 -11.38 -7.01
C GLN A 108 -9.80 -10.25 -7.42
N LYS A 109 -11.08 -10.24 -7.00
CA LYS A 109 -12.00 -9.18 -7.45
C LYS A 109 -11.50 -7.78 -7.10
N THR A 110 -10.72 -7.62 -6.02
CA THR A 110 -10.24 -6.29 -5.55
C THR A 110 -8.91 -6.28 -4.79
N GLY A 111 -8.23 -7.42 -4.66
CA GLY A 111 -6.95 -7.53 -3.94
C GLY A 111 -5.83 -8.11 -4.81
N LEU A 112 -4.65 -7.50 -4.74
CA LEU A 112 -3.42 -8.04 -5.33
C LEU A 112 -2.77 -9.06 -4.35
N PRO A 113 -2.19 -10.16 -4.85
CA PRO A 113 -1.49 -11.13 -3.99
C PRO A 113 -0.40 -10.46 -3.14
N PRO A 114 -0.20 -10.84 -1.87
CA PRO A 114 0.83 -10.25 -1.00
C PRO A 114 2.25 -10.26 -1.59
N LEU A 115 2.56 -11.27 -2.42
CA LEU A 115 3.84 -11.40 -3.12
C LEU A 115 4.11 -10.30 -4.17
N THR A 116 3.09 -9.52 -4.54
CA THR A 116 3.25 -8.37 -5.43
C THR A 116 3.65 -7.09 -4.69
N TRP A 117 3.56 -7.07 -3.35
CA TRP A 117 3.82 -5.87 -2.57
C TRP A 117 5.31 -5.55 -2.55
N LYS A 118 5.60 -4.25 -2.66
CA LYS A 118 6.97 -3.74 -2.60
C LYS A 118 7.21 -3.10 -1.26
N GLU A 119 8.39 -3.34 -0.70
CA GLU A 119 8.79 -2.72 0.57
C GLU A 119 9.13 -1.22 0.44
N GLY A 120 9.26 -0.74 -0.79
CA GLY A 120 9.65 0.64 -1.08
C GLY A 120 11.17 0.79 -1.15
N VAL A 121 11.64 2.01 -0.96
CA VAL A 121 13.05 2.38 -1.01
C VAL A 121 13.50 2.92 0.33
N ALA A 122 14.80 2.76 0.61
CA ALA A 122 15.38 3.35 1.80
C ALA A 122 15.36 4.88 1.70
N GLY A 123 15.04 5.55 2.81
CA GLY A 123 14.94 7.01 2.82
C GLY A 123 14.52 7.57 4.17
N VAL A 124 14.66 8.88 4.30
CA VAL A 124 14.24 9.66 5.47
C VAL A 124 13.04 10.51 5.06
N LEU A 125 12.10 10.69 5.97
CA LEU A 125 10.93 11.56 5.81
C LEU A 125 10.74 12.42 7.05
N MET A 126 10.18 13.61 6.83
CA MET A 126 9.74 14.51 7.89
C MET A 126 8.44 15.17 7.44
N ASP A 127 7.38 14.92 8.19
CA ASP A 127 6.11 15.62 8.08
C ASP A 127 6.05 16.72 9.15
N TYR A 128 5.40 17.84 8.82
CA TYR A 128 5.19 18.94 9.74
C TYR A 128 3.86 19.64 9.45
N ASN A 129 3.13 19.95 10.52
CA ASN A 129 1.94 20.79 10.51
C ASN A 129 2.16 21.93 11.48
N LEU A 130 1.93 23.16 11.03
CA LEU A 130 2.13 24.38 11.81
C LEU A 130 0.84 25.20 11.82
N PHE A 131 0.35 25.51 13.01
CA PHE A 131 -0.83 26.33 13.23
C PHE A 131 -0.48 27.51 14.13
N ALA A 132 -0.62 28.71 13.60
CA ALA A 132 -0.51 29.94 14.35
C ALA A 132 -1.87 30.67 14.37
N SER A 133 -2.26 31.18 15.53
CA SER A 133 -3.44 32.00 15.70
C SER A 133 -3.20 33.11 16.72
N SER A 134 -3.91 34.21 16.56
CA SER A 134 -3.93 35.31 17.51
C SER A 134 -5.37 35.72 17.73
N TYR A 135 -5.74 35.82 19.00
CA TYR A 135 -7.03 36.23 19.47
C TYR A 135 -6.91 37.62 20.09
N ARG A 136 -7.70 38.57 19.59
CA ARG A 136 -7.72 39.96 20.04
C ARG A 136 -9.18 40.37 20.28
N PRO A 137 -9.71 40.14 21.50
CA PRO A 137 -11.08 40.52 21.81
C PRO A 137 -11.21 42.05 21.94
N GLN A 138 -12.45 42.54 21.91
CA GLN A 138 -12.75 43.96 22.08
C GLN A 138 -12.59 44.39 23.56
N ASP A 139 -12.87 43.47 24.49
CA ASP A 139 -12.61 43.58 25.93
C ASP A 139 -11.90 42.31 26.42
N GLY A 140 -10.91 42.44 27.32
CA GLY A 140 -10.12 41.35 27.88
C GLY A 140 -8.73 41.17 27.25
N SER A 141 -8.01 40.14 27.69
CA SER A 141 -6.61 39.92 27.28
C SER A 141 -6.49 39.29 25.89
N SER A 142 -5.49 39.75 25.14
CA SER A 142 -5.13 39.12 23.87
C SER A 142 -4.33 37.84 24.11
N SER A 143 -4.44 36.88 23.20
CA SER A 143 -3.63 35.67 23.24
C SER A 143 -3.09 35.31 21.87
N THR A 144 -1.94 34.64 21.87
CA THR A 144 -1.35 34.02 20.70
C THR A 144 -1.13 32.55 20.98
N ASN A 145 -1.38 31.73 19.98
CA ASN A 145 -1.20 30.30 20.08
C ASN A 145 -0.44 29.80 18.85
N LEU A 146 0.61 29.02 19.11
CA LEU A 146 1.44 28.35 18.13
C LEU A 146 1.47 26.86 18.45
N ASN A 147 0.90 26.06 17.57
CA ASN A 147 0.93 24.61 17.62
C ASN A 147 1.74 24.07 16.44
N ALA A 148 2.65 23.14 16.69
CA ALA A 148 3.33 22.39 15.66
C ALA A 148 3.31 20.90 16.02
N TYR A 149 3.03 20.04 15.07
CA TYR A 149 3.18 18.60 15.25
C TYR A 149 3.55 17.94 13.93
N GLY A 150 4.14 16.76 13.99
CA GLY A 150 4.51 16.03 12.79
C GLY A 150 5.17 14.70 13.11
N THR A 151 5.62 14.04 12.05
CA THR A 151 6.25 12.73 12.15
C THR A 151 7.56 12.74 11.39
N ALA A 152 8.66 12.44 12.08
CA ALA A 152 9.92 12.09 11.44
C ALA A 152 9.98 10.57 11.25
N GLY A 153 10.68 10.11 10.21
CA GLY A 153 10.77 8.68 9.96
C GLY A 153 11.91 8.25 9.06
N ILE A 154 12.28 6.99 9.20
CA ILE A 154 13.28 6.32 8.37
C ILE A 154 12.66 5.03 7.85
N ASN A 155 12.89 4.75 6.56
CA ASN A 155 12.52 3.51 5.91
C ASN A 155 13.81 2.78 5.50
N ALA A 156 13.89 1.48 5.80
CA ALA A 156 14.99 0.63 5.37
C ALA A 156 14.47 -0.79 5.13
N GLY A 157 14.35 -1.19 3.86
CA GLY A 157 13.67 -2.43 3.49
C GLY A 157 12.24 -2.44 4.04
N ALA A 158 11.86 -3.54 4.72
CA ALA A 158 10.53 -3.68 5.32
C ALA A 158 10.34 -2.91 6.63
N TRP A 159 11.41 -2.38 7.21
CA TRP A 159 11.39 -1.70 8.50
C TRP A 159 11.09 -0.21 8.34
N ARG A 160 10.18 0.29 9.18
CA ARG A 160 9.71 1.66 9.18
C ARG A 160 9.79 2.20 10.61
N LEU A 161 10.75 3.08 10.86
CA LEU A 161 10.90 3.81 12.12
C LEU A 161 10.12 5.12 12.01
N ARG A 162 9.31 5.45 13.02
CA ARG A 162 8.55 6.69 13.11
C ARG A 162 8.71 7.30 14.49
N SER A 163 8.82 8.61 14.54
CA SER A 163 8.86 9.40 15.76
C SER A 163 7.94 10.60 15.60
N ASP A 164 6.90 10.64 16.41
CA ASP A 164 5.90 11.72 16.40
C ASP A 164 6.31 12.78 17.42
N TYR A 165 6.26 14.04 17.02
CA TYR A 165 6.60 15.17 17.87
C TYR A 165 5.44 16.17 17.89
N GLN A 166 5.29 16.85 19.02
CA GLN A 166 4.34 17.92 19.20
C GLN A 166 4.94 19.06 20.02
N LEU A 167 4.59 20.29 19.67
CA LEU A 167 5.01 21.53 20.30
C LEU A 167 3.78 22.43 20.38
N ASN A 168 3.50 22.98 21.55
CA ASN A 168 2.45 23.97 21.77
C ASN A 168 3.03 25.12 22.59
N LYS A 169 2.77 26.35 22.14
CA LYS A 169 3.10 27.56 22.85
C LYS A 169 1.85 28.45 22.85
N THR A 170 1.35 28.76 24.03
CA THR A 170 0.25 29.71 24.24
C THR A 170 0.77 30.85 25.09
N ASP A 171 0.53 32.06 24.63
CA ASP A 171 1.05 33.28 25.23
C ASP A 171 -0.09 34.29 25.34
N SER A 172 -0.35 34.74 26.55
CA SER A 172 -1.36 35.74 26.92
C SER A 172 -0.76 36.68 27.95
N GLU A 173 -1.35 37.87 28.12
CA GLU A 173 -0.81 38.93 29.00
C GLU A 173 -0.36 38.44 30.39
N ASP A 174 -1.10 37.52 31.02
CA ASP A 174 -0.81 37.01 32.36
C ASP A 174 -0.31 35.55 32.39
N ASN A 175 -0.29 34.84 31.26
CA ASN A 175 0.04 33.42 31.25
C ASN A 175 0.83 33.01 29.99
N HIS A 176 1.95 32.33 30.21
CA HIS A 176 2.86 31.84 29.18
C HIS A 176 3.05 30.34 29.39
N ASP A 177 2.37 29.54 28.56
CA ASP A 177 2.46 28.09 28.59
C ASP A 177 3.23 27.59 27.37
N GLN A 178 4.29 26.81 27.62
CA GLN A 178 5.03 26.12 26.58
C GLN A 178 5.13 24.64 26.95
N SER A 179 4.66 23.78 26.06
CA SER A 179 4.83 22.34 26.16
C SER A 179 5.32 21.78 24.84
N GLY A 180 6.13 20.74 24.91
CA GLY A 180 6.70 20.16 23.71
C GLY A 180 7.49 18.90 24.00
N GLY A 181 7.49 17.98 23.06
CA GLY A 181 8.24 16.74 23.19
C GLY A 181 7.95 15.75 22.08
N ILE A 182 8.66 14.64 22.15
CA ILE A 182 8.40 13.46 21.34
C ILE A 182 7.23 12.72 21.99
N SER A 183 6.14 12.57 21.24
CA SER A 183 4.90 11.93 21.69
C SER A 183 4.99 10.41 21.68
N ARG A 184 5.69 9.84 20.69
CA ARG A 184 6.02 8.42 20.62
C ARG A 184 7.13 8.15 19.61
N THR A 185 7.91 7.10 19.86
CA THR A 185 8.82 6.51 18.88
C THR A 185 8.57 5.01 18.76
N TYR A 186 8.37 4.55 17.53
CA TYR A 186 8.07 3.14 17.26
C TYR A 186 8.66 2.68 15.93
N LEU A 187 9.04 1.41 15.93
CA LEU A 187 9.54 0.68 14.78
C LEU A 187 8.49 -0.36 14.39
N PHE A 188 8.10 -0.40 13.12
CA PHE A 188 7.17 -1.42 12.65
C PHE A 188 7.61 -2.09 11.37
N ARG A 189 7.15 -3.34 11.20
CA ARG A 189 7.36 -4.17 10.02
C ARG A 189 6.04 -4.89 9.66
N PRO A 190 5.50 -4.66 8.45
CA PRO A 190 4.43 -5.48 7.90
C PRO A 190 4.87 -6.94 7.70
N LEU A 191 4.00 -7.90 7.98
CA LEU A 191 4.17 -9.34 7.78
C LEU A 191 3.02 -9.87 6.91
N PRO A 192 3.09 -9.69 5.58
CA PRO A 192 1.96 -9.99 4.69
C PRO A 192 1.51 -11.46 4.70
N GLN A 193 2.44 -12.40 4.98
CA GLN A 193 2.11 -13.83 5.09
C GLN A 193 1.18 -14.15 6.27
N LEU A 194 1.22 -13.33 7.33
CA LEU A 194 0.35 -13.48 8.50
C LEU A 194 -0.86 -12.54 8.45
N GLY A 195 -0.90 -11.58 7.51
CA GLY A 195 -1.89 -10.51 7.51
C GLY A 195 -1.70 -9.54 8.69
N SER A 196 -0.49 -9.44 9.24
CA SER A 196 -0.22 -8.77 10.52
C SER A 196 0.91 -7.75 10.41
N LYS A 197 1.00 -6.86 11.41
CA LYS A 197 2.07 -5.88 11.57
C LYS A 197 2.74 -6.08 12.92
N LEU A 198 4.05 -6.30 12.90
CA LEU A 198 4.88 -6.28 14.10
C LEU A 198 5.25 -4.83 14.42
N THR A 199 5.03 -4.39 15.65
CA THR A 199 5.36 -3.05 16.15
C THR A 199 6.18 -3.18 17.44
N LEU A 200 7.25 -2.39 17.56
CA LEU A 200 8.15 -2.34 18.69
C LEU A 200 8.31 -0.89 19.14
N GLY A 201 8.31 -0.64 20.45
CA GLY A 201 8.40 0.69 21.03
C GLY A 201 7.07 1.20 21.56
N GLU A 202 6.85 2.51 21.48
CA GLU A 202 5.68 3.18 22.04
C GLU A 202 4.49 3.10 21.08
N THR A 203 3.45 2.38 21.47
CA THR A 203 2.24 2.21 20.65
C THR A 203 0.99 2.20 21.52
N ASP A 204 -0.16 2.29 20.86
CA ASP A 204 -1.46 2.24 21.49
C ASP A 204 -2.07 0.84 21.29
N PHE A 205 -2.67 0.30 22.35
CA PHE A 205 -3.48 -0.92 22.28
C PHE A 205 -4.90 -0.51 21.89
N SER A 206 -5.46 -1.17 20.87
CA SER A 206 -6.85 -0.98 20.46
C SER A 206 -7.54 -2.34 20.40
N SER A 207 -8.66 -2.49 21.11
CA SER A 207 -9.46 -3.70 21.13
C SER A 207 -10.94 -3.34 21.05
N ASN A 208 -11.75 -4.27 20.53
CA ASN A 208 -13.21 -4.16 20.56
C ASN A 208 -13.80 -4.59 21.93
N ILE A 209 -12.99 -5.17 22.82
CA ILE A 209 -13.42 -5.76 24.09
C ILE A 209 -12.91 -4.94 25.29
N PHE A 210 -11.72 -4.35 25.18
CA PHE A 210 -11.08 -3.62 26.25
C PHE A 210 -10.80 -2.18 25.84
N ASP A 211 -10.79 -1.29 26.82
CA ASP A 211 -10.38 0.10 26.61
C ASP A 211 -8.94 0.19 26.09
N GLY A 212 -8.72 1.13 25.18
CA GLY A 212 -7.41 1.35 24.60
C GLY A 212 -6.49 2.09 25.58
N PHE A 213 -5.23 1.67 25.64
CA PHE A 213 -4.21 2.30 26.47
C PHE A 213 -2.86 2.37 25.72
N SER A 214 -2.05 3.36 26.07
CA SER A 214 -0.70 3.51 25.52
C SER A 214 0.30 2.67 26.32
N TYR A 215 1.25 2.04 25.63
CA TYR A 215 2.28 1.22 26.25
C TYR A 215 3.58 1.23 25.44
N THR A 216 4.67 0.79 26.08
CA THR A 216 5.98 0.59 25.45
C THR A 216 6.31 -0.88 25.47
N GLY A 217 6.44 -1.51 24.30
CA GLY A 217 6.69 -2.94 24.23
C GLY A 217 6.70 -3.48 22.81
N ALA A 218 6.25 -4.72 22.65
CA ALA A 218 6.12 -5.39 21.38
C ALA A 218 4.67 -5.79 21.12
N ALA A 219 4.21 -5.62 19.88
CA ALA A 219 2.87 -5.90 19.46
C ALA A 219 2.89 -6.65 18.13
N LEU A 220 2.16 -7.78 18.06
CA LEU A 220 1.84 -8.43 16.80
C LEU A 220 0.33 -8.42 16.64
N ALA A 221 -0.18 -7.60 15.73
CA ALA A 221 -1.60 -7.44 15.51
C ALA A 221 -1.93 -7.57 14.02
N SER A 222 -3.10 -8.12 13.71
CA SER A 222 -3.65 -8.13 12.35
C SER A 222 -3.83 -6.70 11.84
N ASP A 223 -3.60 -6.47 10.55
CA ASP A 223 -3.76 -5.15 9.93
C ASP A 223 -4.79 -5.24 8.80
N ASP A 224 -6.02 -4.75 9.06
CA ASP A 224 -7.12 -4.81 8.10
C ASP A 224 -6.83 -4.09 6.79
N ARG A 225 -5.86 -3.16 6.76
CA ARG A 225 -5.43 -2.49 5.53
C ARG A 225 -4.76 -3.45 4.56
N MET A 226 -4.35 -4.64 5.02
CA MET A 226 -3.88 -5.74 4.19
C MET A 226 -5.01 -6.46 3.46
N LEU A 227 -6.25 -6.29 3.89
CA LEU A 227 -7.43 -6.85 3.25
C LEU A 227 -7.88 -5.97 2.06
N PRO A 228 -8.57 -6.57 1.08
CA PRO A 228 -9.34 -5.83 0.08
C PRO A 228 -10.30 -4.84 0.76
N TRP A 229 -10.58 -3.72 0.08
CA TRP A 229 -11.29 -2.59 0.68
C TRP A 229 -12.72 -2.94 1.16
N GLU A 230 -13.37 -3.94 0.57
CA GLU A 230 -14.70 -4.42 0.98
C GLU A 230 -14.71 -5.12 2.33
N LEU A 231 -13.55 -5.58 2.78
CA LEU A 231 -13.37 -6.24 4.07
C LEU A 231 -12.73 -5.29 5.10
N ARG A 232 -12.47 -4.04 4.73
CA ARG A 232 -11.94 -3.04 5.66
C ARG A 232 -13.07 -2.46 6.50
N GLY A 233 -12.80 -2.26 7.79
CA GLY A 233 -13.71 -1.61 8.71
C GLY A 233 -13.99 -0.15 8.37
N TYR A 234 -15.00 0.40 9.02
CA TYR A 234 -15.42 1.80 8.91
C TYR A 234 -14.37 2.76 9.50
N ALA A 235 -14.09 3.86 8.81
CA ALA A 235 -13.35 4.99 9.36
C ALA A 235 -14.35 6.01 9.93
N PRO A 236 -14.24 6.43 11.21
CA PRO A 236 -15.19 7.33 11.82
C PRO A 236 -15.13 8.72 11.19
N GLN A 237 -16.29 9.20 10.74
CA GLN A 237 -16.47 10.59 10.32
C GLN A 237 -16.84 11.46 11.53
N ILE A 238 -16.10 12.53 11.74
CA ILE A 238 -16.33 13.51 12.80
C ILE A 238 -17.07 14.71 12.19
N SER A 239 -18.31 14.92 12.60
CA SER A 239 -19.12 16.06 12.17
C SER A 239 -19.46 16.99 13.32
N GLY A 240 -19.51 18.30 13.06
CA GLY A 240 -19.91 19.29 14.04
C GLY A 240 -20.26 20.63 13.40
N ILE A 241 -20.63 21.61 14.23
CA ILE A 241 -20.94 22.97 13.78
C ILE A 241 -19.97 23.93 14.45
N ALA A 242 -19.19 24.67 13.65
CA ALA A 242 -18.39 25.78 14.13
C ALA A 242 -19.18 27.07 13.97
N GLN A 243 -19.54 27.73 15.07
CA GLN A 243 -20.27 29.01 15.06
C GLN A 243 -19.41 30.18 14.57
N THR A 244 -18.09 30.08 14.74
CA THR A 244 -17.09 31.09 14.34
C THR A 244 -15.94 30.43 13.60
N ASN A 245 -14.97 31.24 13.14
CA ASN A 245 -13.70 30.70 12.66
C ASN A 245 -12.97 30.01 13.82
N ALA A 246 -12.89 28.69 13.77
CA ALA A 246 -12.40 27.86 14.87
C ALA A 246 -11.19 27.03 14.42
N THR A 247 -10.30 26.73 15.37
CA THR A 247 -9.26 25.73 15.19
C THR A 247 -9.78 24.43 15.79
N VAL A 248 -10.08 23.44 14.94
CA VAL A 248 -10.54 22.12 15.37
C VAL A 248 -9.31 21.26 15.62
N THR A 249 -9.13 20.81 16.86
CA THR A 249 -8.04 19.91 17.27
C THR A 249 -8.66 18.60 17.73
N ILE A 250 -8.25 17.50 17.11
CA ILE A 250 -8.67 16.14 17.45
C ILE A 250 -7.47 15.47 18.12
N SER A 251 -7.67 14.95 19.32
CA SER A 251 -6.63 14.30 20.11
C SER A 251 -7.09 12.95 20.67
N GLN A 252 -6.17 12.01 20.78
CA GLN A 252 -6.39 10.71 21.41
C GLN A 252 -5.26 10.47 22.42
N SER A 253 -5.62 10.11 23.66
CA SER A 253 -4.67 9.85 24.75
C SER A 253 -3.61 10.97 24.92
N GLY A 254 -4.04 12.23 24.84
CA GLY A 254 -3.16 13.41 25.00
C GLY A 254 -2.27 13.75 23.79
N ARG A 255 -2.41 13.04 22.67
CA ARG A 255 -1.67 13.28 21.42
C ARG A 255 -2.58 13.89 20.36
N VAL A 256 -2.13 14.93 19.67
CA VAL A 256 -2.88 15.52 18.56
C VAL A 256 -2.78 14.61 17.33
N ILE A 257 -3.92 14.13 16.82
CA ILE A 257 -4.00 13.30 15.62
C ILE A 257 -4.34 14.11 14.36
N TYR A 258 -5.07 15.22 14.53
CA TYR A 258 -5.45 16.10 13.45
C TYR A 258 -5.79 17.49 13.97
N GLN A 259 -5.38 18.52 13.25
CA GLN A 259 -5.77 19.89 13.53
C GLN A 259 -6.04 20.63 12.23
N LYS A 260 -7.09 21.46 12.19
CA LYS A 260 -7.41 22.29 11.02
C LYS A 260 -8.15 23.55 11.42
N LYS A 261 -7.90 24.65 10.69
CA LYS A 261 -8.78 25.83 10.73
C LYS A 261 -10.06 25.57 9.96
N SER A 262 -11.19 25.82 10.61
CA SER A 262 -12.51 25.82 10.01
C SER A 262 -13.10 27.22 10.00
N PRO A 263 -13.73 27.65 8.90
CA PRO A 263 -14.62 28.80 8.94
C PRO A 263 -15.93 28.48 9.67
N ALA A 264 -16.72 29.52 9.95
CA ALA A 264 -18.04 29.43 10.58
C ALA A 264 -19.05 28.71 9.67
N ARG A 265 -19.10 27.37 9.75
CA ARG A 265 -19.99 26.51 8.96
C ARG A 265 -20.06 25.10 9.58
N PRO A 266 -21.02 24.27 9.14
CA PRO A 266 -20.96 22.83 9.36
C PRO A 266 -19.62 22.25 8.86
N VAL A 267 -19.00 21.43 9.68
CA VAL A 267 -17.73 20.78 9.41
C VAL A 267 -17.85 19.28 9.42
N TYR A 268 -17.15 18.65 8.48
CA TYR A 268 -17.04 17.21 8.31
C TYR A 268 -15.57 16.87 8.16
N TYR A 269 -15.09 15.94 8.98
CA TYR A 269 -13.72 15.44 9.01
C TYR A 269 -13.69 13.92 8.98
#